data_AF-A0A2G9QKQ1-F1
#
_entry.id   AF-A0A2G9QKQ1-F1
#
_cell.length_a   1.000
_cell.length_b   1.000
_cell.length_c   1.000
_cell.angle_alpha   90.00
_cell.angle_beta   90.00
_cell.angle_gamma   90.00
#
_symmetry.space_group_name_H-M   'P 1'
#
loop_
_entity.id
_entity.type
_entity.pdbx_description
1 polymer ?
#
loop_
_entity_poly.entity_id
_entity_poly.type
_entity_poly.pdbx_seq_one_letter_code
_entity_poly.pdbx_strand_id
1 'polypeptide(L)'
;MGRKDSEVTTHLRRPQTPPPQEESEIPQSQQEEEEGDVIEIVTTTGDRDVVDPGYFTSESAQILIKEIMGCNRDLENIQKNINYVQNKMKNIIDVLGRV
;
A
#
# COMPACT_ATOMS: atom_id res chain seq x y z
N MET A 1 -48.66 50.02 12.57
CA MET A 1 -48.51 50.27 11.12
C MET A 1 -47.45 49.28 10.63
N GLY A 2 -47.75 48.16 9.98
CA GLY A 2 -48.45 48.01 8.70
C GLY A 2 -47.41 47.49 7.68
N ARG A 3 -47.59 46.26 7.22
CA ARG A 3 -46.73 45.45 6.31
C ARG A 3 -46.50 46.12 4.93
N LYS A 4 -45.47 45.67 4.20
CA LYS A 4 -45.45 45.49 2.71
C LYS A 4 -44.19 44.71 2.31
N ASP A 5 -44.30 43.43 1.95
CA ASP A 5 -44.55 42.88 0.61
C ASP A 5 -43.30 43.05 -0.28
N SER A 6 -42.57 41.98 -0.63
CA SER A 6 -42.86 41.03 -1.71
C SER A 6 -41.96 41.33 -2.93
N GLU A 7 -41.13 40.33 -3.28
CA GLU A 7 -40.78 39.92 -4.67
C GLU A 7 -39.97 40.92 -5.55
N VAL A 8 -39.09 40.58 -6.51
CA VAL A 8 -38.52 39.37 -7.13
C VAL A 8 -37.50 39.88 -8.18
N THR A 9 -36.66 38.99 -8.73
CA THR A 9 -36.08 39.08 -10.11
C THR A 9 -34.72 39.78 -10.33
N THR A 10 -33.71 38.90 -10.42
CA THR A 10 -32.75 38.69 -11.55
C THR A 10 -31.40 39.41 -11.72
N HIS A 11 -30.37 38.54 -11.86
CA HIS A 11 -29.29 38.43 -12.87
C HIS A 11 -27.98 39.28 -12.81
N LEU A 12 -26.91 38.56 -12.42
CA LEU A 12 -25.58 38.40 -13.05
C LEU A 12 -24.41 39.43 -12.87
N ARG A 13 -23.33 38.90 -12.25
CA ARG A 13 -21.87 38.93 -12.62
C ARG A 13 -20.93 40.06 -12.14
N ARG A 14 -19.91 39.70 -11.32
CA ARG A 14 -18.44 39.84 -11.59
C ARG A 14 -17.58 39.25 -10.40
N PRO A 15 -16.38 38.65 -10.63
CA PRO A 15 -15.68 37.77 -9.68
C PRO A 15 -14.61 38.47 -8.83
N GLN A 16 -14.34 37.97 -7.61
CA GLN A 16 -13.17 38.33 -6.81
C GLN A 16 -12.33 37.08 -6.48
N THR A 17 -11.04 37.22 -6.76
CA THR A 17 -9.89 36.30 -6.66
C THR A 17 -9.61 35.78 -5.23
N PRO A 18 -9.09 34.53 -5.07
CA PRO A 18 -8.62 34.04 -3.77
C PRO A 18 -7.22 34.59 -3.40
N PRO A 19 -6.90 34.77 -2.10
CA PRO A 19 -5.59 35.26 -1.63
C PRO A 19 -4.50 34.16 -1.65
N PRO A 20 -3.20 34.53 -1.63
CA PRO A 20 -2.07 33.63 -1.84
C PRO A 20 -1.71 32.79 -0.61
N GLN A 21 -1.16 31.60 -0.85
CA GLN A 21 -0.73 30.61 0.14
C GLN A 21 0.61 31.02 0.79
N GLU A 22 0.70 31.09 2.11
CA GLU A 22 1.98 31.21 2.84
C GLU A 22 2.46 29.82 3.32
N GLU A 23 3.73 29.55 3.04
CA GLU A 23 4.48 28.32 3.36
C GLU A 23 4.56 28.07 4.87
N SER A 24 4.16 26.87 5.29
CA SER A 24 4.56 26.32 6.58
C SER A 24 5.52 25.16 6.32
N GLU A 25 6.81 25.40 6.54
CA GLU A 25 7.83 24.36 6.61
C GLU A 25 7.41 23.29 7.64
N ILE A 26 7.25 22.05 7.17
CA ILE A 26 7.06 20.89 8.05
C ILE A 26 8.45 20.31 8.30
N PRO A 27 8.91 20.19 9.56
CA PRO A 27 10.20 19.58 9.85
C PRO A 27 10.19 18.13 9.36
N GLN A 28 11.20 17.76 8.56
CA GLN A 28 11.43 16.38 8.11
C GLN A 28 11.58 15.47 9.35
N SER A 29 10.51 14.79 9.74
CA SER A 29 10.64 13.55 10.46
C SER A 29 11.24 12.55 9.48
N GLN A 30 12.49 12.14 9.74
CA GLN A 30 13.06 10.93 9.16
C GLN A 30 12.17 9.77 9.59
N GLN A 31 11.13 9.51 8.79
CA GLN A 31 10.41 8.27 8.84
C GLN A 31 11.41 7.28 8.24
N GLU A 32 12.04 6.48 9.12
CA GLU A 32 12.78 5.31 8.69
C GLU A 32 11.91 4.61 7.65
N GLU A 33 12.43 4.57 6.43
CA GLU A 33 11.93 3.75 5.36
C GLU A 33 12.09 2.30 5.85
N GLU A 34 11.14 1.82 6.66
CA GLU A 34 10.71 0.45 6.52
C GLU A 34 10.03 0.40 5.15
N GLU A 35 10.88 0.39 4.13
CA GLU A 35 10.57 -0.02 2.78
C GLU A 35 10.17 -1.49 2.92
N GLY A 36 8.97 -1.72 3.44
CA GLY A 36 8.29 -2.99 3.27
C GLY A 36 8.23 -3.15 1.77
N ASP A 37 9.10 -3.99 1.23
CA ASP A 37 9.14 -4.34 -0.18
C ASP A 37 7.73 -4.76 -0.56
N VAL A 38 6.98 -3.81 -1.12
CA VAL A 38 5.62 -4.06 -1.59
C VAL A 38 5.83 -4.87 -2.84
N ILE A 39 5.91 -6.19 -2.67
CA ILE A 39 5.94 -7.13 -3.77
C ILE A 39 4.59 -6.97 -4.49
N GLU A 40 4.60 -6.14 -5.53
CA GLU A 40 3.49 -5.98 -6.44
C GLU A 40 3.25 -7.35 -7.09
N ILE A 41 2.19 -8.04 -6.64
CA ILE A 41 1.76 -9.28 -7.27
C ILE A 41 1.13 -8.88 -8.61
N VAL A 42 1.95 -8.89 -9.67
CA VAL A 42 1.51 -8.68 -11.04
C VAL A 42 0.65 -9.89 -11.46
N THR A 43 -0.67 -9.74 -11.42
CA THR A 43 -1.59 -10.65 -12.09
C THR A 43 -1.65 -10.27 -13.56
N THR A 44 -1.43 -11.24 -14.45
CA THR A 44 -1.48 -11.02 -15.90
C THR A 44 -2.93 -10.86 -16.36
N THR A 45 -3.55 -9.70 -16.16
CA THR A 45 -4.83 -9.33 -16.80
C THR A 45 -4.54 -8.74 -18.17
N GLY A 46 -4.04 -9.61 -19.06
CA GLY A 46 -3.64 -9.29 -20.42
C GLY A 46 -4.58 -9.83 -21.49
N ASP A 47 -5.80 -10.23 -21.15
CA ASP A 47 -6.85 -10.44 -22.14
C ASP A 47 -8.17 -9.87 -21.63
N ARG A 48 -8.76 -9.00 -22.44
CA ARG A 48 -9.98 -8.26 -22.12
C ARG A 48 -11.15 -9.23 -22.25
N ASP A 49 -11.47 -9.93 -21.18
CA ASP A 49 -12.85 -10.29 -20.94
C ASP A 49 -13.42 -9.37 -19.88
N VAL A 50 -14.59 -8.81 -20.17
CA VAL A 50 -15.32 -7.88 -19.30
C VAL A 50 -15.41 -8.52 -17.92
N VAL A 51 -14.69 -7.98 -16.94
CA VAL A 51 -14.84 -8.40 -15.54
C VAL A 51 -16.30 -8.13 -15.19
N ASP A 52 -17.10 -9.19 -15.18
CA ASP A 52 -18.39 -9.16 -14.51
C ASP A 52 -18.09 -8.74 -13.06
N PRO A 53 -18.70 -7.64 -12.57
CA PRO A 53 -18.52 -7.20 -11.19
C PRO A 53 -18.96 -8.26 -10.15
N GLY A 54 -19.52 -9.39 -10.60
CA GLY A 54 -19.85 -10.57 -9.81
C GLY A 54 -18.73 -11.58 -9.53
N TYR A 55 -17.50 -11.47 -10.09
CA TYR A 55 -16.44 -12.49 -9.88
C TYR A 55 -15.53 -12.28 -8.67
N PHE A 56 -15.78 -11.26 -7.84
CA PHE A 56 -15.23 -11.20 -6.48
C PHE A 56 -16.21 -11.83 -5.50
N THR A 57 -16.71 -13.02 -5.82
CA THR A 57 -17.32 -13.88 -4.81
C THR A 57 -16.23 -14.28 -3.82
N SER A 58 -16.59 -14.31 -2.54
CA SER A 58 -15.74 -14.60 -1.38
C SER A 58 -14.83 -15.83 -1.48
N GLU A 59 -15.03 -16.72 -2.47
CA GLU A 59 -14.28 -17.96 -2.64
C GLU A 59 -12.89 -17.74 -3.24
N SER A 60 -12.76 -16.93 -4.30
CA SER A 60 -11.45 -16.61 -4.90
C SER A 60 -10.55 -15.87 -3.91
N ALA A 61 -11.13 -14.94 -3.14
CA ALA A 61 -10.44 -14.26 -2.03
C ALA A 61 -10.01 -15.22 -0.92
N GLN A 62 -10.84 -16.19 -0.53
CA GLN A 62 -10.48 -17.20 0.48
C GLN A 62 -9.38 -18.14 0.01
N ILE A 63 -9.35 -18.53 -1.27
CA ILE A 63 -8.29 -19.33 -1.85
C ILE A 63 -6.97 -18.55 -1.80
N LEU A 64 -6.98 -17.30 -2.26
CA LEU A 64 -5.80 -16.44 -2.24
C LEU A 64 -5.25 -16.24 -0.82
N ILE A 65 -6.13 -16.02 0.18
CA ILE A 65 -5.71 -15.91 1.59
C ILE A 65 -5.02 -17.19 2.08
N LYS A 66 -5.52 -18.37 1.71
CA LYS A 66 -4.90 -19.65 2.07
C LYS A 66 -3.55 -19.84 1.40
N GLU A 67 -3.42 -19.46 0.14
CA GLU A 67 -2.17 -19.52 -0.61
C GLU A 67 -1.12 -18.61 0.03
N ILE A 68 -1.47 -17.35 0.32
CA ILE A 68 -0.58 -16.40 1.01
C ILE A 68 -0.12 -16.94 2.36
N MET A 69 -1.04 -17.53 3.15
CA MET A 69 -0.69 -18.15 4.43
C MET A 69 0.26 -19.35 4.26
N GLY A 70 0.07 -20.16 3.22
CA GLY A 70 0.98 -21.24 2.85
C GLY A 70 2.37 -20.71 2.50
N CYS A 71 2.45 -19.71 1.63
CA CYS A 71 3.70 -19.06 1.25
C CYS A 71 4.45 -18.50 2.46
N ASN A 72 3.76 -17.84 3.40
CA ASN A 72 4.39 -17.31 4.62
C ASN A 72 5.08 -18.42 5.44
N ARG A 73 4.43 -19.58 5.58
CA ARG A 73 5.03 -20.73 6.28
C ARG A 73 6.27 -21.26 5.54
N ASP A 74 6.21 -21.31 4.21
CA ASP A 74 7.34 -21.75 3.40
C ASP A 74 8.52 -20.76 3.50
N LEU A 75 8.24 -19.46 3.52
CA LEU A 75 9.24 -18.40 3.73
C LEU A 75 9.92 -18.53 5.09
N GLU A 76 9.17 -18.78 6.17
CA GLU A 76 9.76 -19.03 7.50
C GLU A 76 10.70 -20.25 7.48
N ASN A 77 10.35 -21.31 6.76
CA ASN A 77 11.20 -22.50 6.63
C ASN A 77 12.49 -22.20 5.85
N ILE A 78 12.38 -21.44 4.76
CA ILE A 78 13.53 -20.99 3.98
C ILE A 78 14.47 -20.14 4.85
N GLN A 79 13.93 -19.19 5.62
CA GLN A 79 14.71 -18.38 6.56
C GLN A 79 15.45 -19.23 7.59
N LYS A 80 14.78 -20.23 8.18
CA LYS A 80 15.41 -21.17 9.12
C LYS A 80 16.55 -21.96 8.47
N ASN A 81 16.34 -22.43 7.23
CA ASN A 81 17.37 -23.17 6.49
C ASN A 81 18.58 -22.30 6.15
N ILE A 82 18.36 -21.04 5.75
CA ILE A 82 19.45 -20.09 5.50
C ILE A 82 20.27 -19.88 6.78
N ASN A 83 19.60 -19.61 7.90
CA ASN A 83 20.27 -19.45 9.20
C ASN A 83 21.08 -20.70 9.59
N TYR A 84 20.53 -21.89 9.37
CA TYR A 84 21.22 -23.15 9.63
C TYR A 84 22.50 -23.29 8.79
N VAL A 85 22.43 -23.01 7.49
CA VAL A 85 23.58 -23.06 6.58
C VAL A 85 24.62 -22.02 6.97
N GLN A 86 24.22 -20.79 7.27
CA GLN A 86 25.12 -19.73 7.74
C GLN A 86 25.87 -20.14 9.01
N ASN A 87 25.19 -20.74 9.98
CA ASN A 87 25.84 -21.22 11.20
C ASN A 87 26.82 -22.36 10.93
N LYS A 88 26.46 -23.31 10.06
CA LYS A 88 27.41 -24.36 9.65
C LYS A 88 28.66 -23.77 9.00
N MET A 89 28.51 -22.77 8.14
CA MET A 89 29.62 -22.11 7.48
C MET A 89 30.53 -21.38 8.47
N LYS A 90 29.95 -20.65 9.44
CA LYS A 90 30.71 -20.02 10.54
C LYS A 90 31.55 -21.04 11.31
N ASN A 91 30.98 -22.19 11.65
CA ASN A 91 31.70 -23.25 12.35
C ASN A 91 32.86 -23.82 11.52
N ILE A 92 32.68 -23.99 10.21
CA ILE A 92 33.76 -24.44 9.31
C ILE A 92 34.90 -23.42 9.30
N ILE A 93 34.58 -22.13 9.15
CA ILE A 93 35.57 -21.05 9.15
C ILE A 93 36.33 -21.00 10.49
N ASP A 94 35.63 -21.12 11.62
CA ASP A 94 36.25 -21.15 12.96
C ASP A 94 37.24 -22.30 13.12
N VAL A 95 36.89 -23.51 12.65
CA VAL A 95 37.79 -24.67 12.69
C VAL A 95 39.03 -24.44 11.81
N LEU A 96 38.85 -23.91 10.59
CA LEU A 96 39.96 -23.65 9.68
C LEU A 96 40.91 -22.56 10.19
N GLY A 97 40.38 -21.53 10.88
CA GLY A 97 41.20 -20.46 11.44
C GLY A 97 42.02 -20.84 12.68
N ARG A 98 41.82 -22.05 13.24
CA ARG A 98 42.60 -22.57 14.38
C ARG A 98 43.85 -23.34 13.95
N VAL A 99 44.00 -23.65 12.67
CA VAL A 99 45.17 -24.34 12.08
C VAL A 99 46.21 -23.32 11.64
#